data_AF-A0A167W2N3-F1
#
_entry.id   AF-A0A167W2N3-F1
#
_cell.length_a   1.000
_cell.length_b   1.000
_cell.length_c   1.000
_cell.angle_alpha   90.00
_cell.angle_beta   90.00
_cell.angle_gamma   90.00
#
_symmetry.space_group_name_H-M   'P 1'
#
loop_
_entity.id
_entity.type
_entity.pdbx_description
1 polymer ?
#
loop_
_entity_poly.entity_id
_entity_poly.type
_entity_poly.pdbx_seq_one_letter_code
_entity_poly.pdbx_strand_id
1 'polypeptide(L)'
;MNLPQVPCARRSGEEVARERILSSFEPIWDSSIKTCKAHWDNLRPNRETGSQDLRTRFVGPYTPEIDAAWSEYDESRLMDAWAASSIKIAFEVISPENTELQKLWRASCRLMKCSPLAIISPRFGLIYDSPGRGQLWPPEFCEALRALVCHSSWRGNALSLSTFIQYAVVCRIDDRQPWHMAMNKSSCQDIEAMRSLAACIRQEHIHDVCTTYREFQVARGCHCSLDFDMLYHLGSLVPKPPPGRTQAS
;
A
#
# COMPACT_ATOMS: atom_id res chain seq x y z
N MET A 1 13.39 -14.83 61.87
CA MET A 1 12.96 -15.32 60.56
C MET A 1 12.36 -14.14 59.81
N ASN A 2 13.07 -13.58 58.82
CA ASN A 2 12.52 -12.56 57.92
C ASN A 2 12.58 -13.14 56.51
N LEU A 3 11.41 -13.21 55.87
CA LEU A 3 11.23 -13.71 54.51
C LEU A 3 11.98 -12.81 53.51
N PRO A 4 12.61 -13.37 52.46
CA PRO A 4 13.20 -12.58 51.40
C PRO A 4 12.11 -11.97 50.52
N GLN A 5 12.23 -10.67 50.23
CA GLN A 5 11.41 -9.98 49.25
C GLN A 5 11.64 -10.57 47.86
N VAL A 6 10.53 -10.91 47.20
CA VAL A 6 10.47 -11.39 45.82
C VAL A 6 10.79 -10.22 44.87
N PRO A 7 11.74 -10.35 43.93
CA PRO A 7 12.00 -9.29 42.96
C PRO A 7 10.81 -9.07 42.02
N CYS A 8 10.52 -7.79 41.80
CA CYS A 8 9.53 -7.22 40.91
C CYS A 8 9.50 -7.89 39.52
N ALA A 9 8.29 -8.07 38.99
CA ALA A 9 7.94 -8.73 37.74
C ALA A 9 8.91 -8.44 36.58
N ARG A 10 9.41 -9.50 35.92
CA ARG A 10 10.02 -9.42 34.59
C ARG A 10 8.98 -8.87 33.62
N ARG A 11 9.14 -7.63 33.16
CA ARG A 11 8.39 -7.10 32.01
C ARG A 11 8.66 -7.97 30.80
N SER A 12 7.62 -8.29 30.04
CA SER A 12 7.79 -9.09 28.82
C SER A 12 8.58 -8.26 27.80
N GLY A 13 9.44 -8.91 27.00
CA GLY A 13 10.21 -8.22 25.95
C GLY A 13 9.31 -7.53 24.89
N GLU A 14 8.04 -7.92 24.85
CA GLU A 14 7.00 -7.39 23.98
C GLU A 14 6.50 -6.00 24.45
N GLU A 15 6.32 -5.80 25.76
CA GLU A 15 5.99 -4.49 26.35
C GLU A 15 7.10 -3.48 26.11
N VAL A 16 8.36 -3.90 26.28
CA VAL A 16 9.54 -3.06 26.06
C VAL A 16 9.69 -2.67 24.59
N ALA A 17 9.43 -3.60 23.66
CA ALA A 17 9.47 -3.31 22.23
C ALA A 17 8.33 -2.37 21.81
N ARG A 18 7.13 -2.57 22.35
CA ARG A 18 5.96 -1.72 22.09
C ARG A 18 6.15 -0.31 22.62
N GLU A 19 6.61 -0.14 23.86
CA GLU A 19 6.93 1.19 24.42
C GLU A 19 7.99 1.89 23.58
N ARG A 20 9.00 1.16 23.11
CA ARG A 20 10.09 1.73 22.32
C ARG A 20 9.65 2.13 20.91
N ILE A 21 8.79 1.34 20.27
CA ILE A 21 8.15 1.68 18.99
C ILE A 21 7.27 2.90 19.20
N LEU A 22 6.35 2.91 20.16
CA LEU A 22 5.44 4.05 20.35
C LEU A 22 6.17 5.35 20.72
N SER A 23 7.15 5.27 21.64
CA SER A 23 7.94 6.43 22.07
C SER A 23 8.87 6.99 21.00
N SER A 24 9.30 6.16 20.05
CA SER A 24 10.16 6.61 18.95
C SER A 24 9.34 6.98 17.71
N PHE A 25 8.27 6.24 17.44
CA PHE A 25 7.50 6.34 16.20
C PHE A 25 6.62 7.57 16.18
N GLU A 26 5.91 7.93 17.27
CA GLU A 26 5.06 9.13 17.28
C GLU A 26 5.82 10.45 17.01
N PRO A 27 6.95 10.75 17.67
CA PRO A 27 7.68 11.98 17.38
C PRO A 27 8.32 11.96 15.99
N ILE A 28 8.74 10.79 15.48
CA ILE A 28 9.21 10.63 14.10
C ILE A 28 8.06 10.85 13.11
N TRP A 29 6.87 10.34 13.41
CA TRP A 29 5.64 10.46 12.62
C TRP A 29 5.23 11.93 12.47
N ASP A 30 5.13 12.66 13.57
CA ASP A 30 4.74 14.07 13.55
C ASP A 30 5.80 14.97 12.89
N SER A 31 7.08 14.71 13.16
CA SER A 31 8.20 15.43 12.54
C SER A 31 8.27 15.16 11.03
N SER A 32 8.03 13.91 10.62
CA SER A 32 8.01 13.52 9.21
C SER A 32 6.81 14.13 8.48
N ILE A 33 5.62 14.13 9.09
CA ILE A 33 4.44 14.80 8.52
C ILE A 33 4.70 16.30 8.32
N LYS A 34 5.30 16.99 9.30
CA LYS A 34 5.65 18.41 9.17
C LYS A 34 6.69 18.66 8.07
N THR A 35 7.72 17.81 8.00
CA THR A 35 8.79 17.93 6.99
C THR A 35 8.25 17.68 5.59
N CYS A 36 7.41 16.65 5.41
CA CYS A 36 6.74 16.38 4.14
C CYS A 36 5.82 17.52 3.72
N LYS A 37 5.09 18.15 4.65
CA LYS A 37 4.26 19.35 4.38
C LYS A 37 5.11 20.55 3.94
N ALA A 38 6.22 20.84 4.63
CA ALA A 38 7.11 21.95 4.26
C ALA A 38 7.81 21.72 2.92
N HIS A 39 8.26 20.49 2.66
CA HIS A 39 8.83 20.10 1.38
C HIS A 39 7.81 20.21 0.24
N TRP A 40 6.54 19.87 0.53
CA TRP A 40 5.43 20.00 -0.41
C TRP A 40 5.13 21.45 -0.79
N ASP A 41 5.16 22.36 0.18
CA ASP A 41 4.93 23.79 -0.08
C ASP A 41 6.04 24.40 -0.95
N ASN A 42 7.28 23.92 -0.78
CA ASN A 42 8.44 24.35 -1.56
C ASN A 42 8.49 23.76 -2.99
N LEU A 43 7.93 22.57 -3.21
CA LEU A 43 7.94 21.90 -4.52
C LEU A 43 6.75 22.26 -5.42
N ARG A 44 5.91 23.23 -5.05
CA ARG A 44 4.77 23.65 -5.86
C ARG A 44 5.30 24.19 -7.21
N PRO A 45 5.11 23.49 -8.34
CA PRO A 45 5.75 23.91 -9.59
C PRO A 45 5.01 25.12 -10.16
N ASN A 46 5.77 26.10 -10.67
CA ASN A 46 5.25 27.06 -11.65
C ASN A 46 4.82 26.27 -12.89
N ARG A 47 3.52 26.31 -13.20
CA ARG A 47 2.94 25.60 -14.34
C ARG A 47 3.18 26.41 -15.62
N GLU A 48 4.31 26.18 -16.28
CA GLU A 48 4.61 26.74 -17.60
C GLU A 48 4.82 25.61 -18.63
N THR A 49 3.76 24.85 -18.90
CA THR A 49 3.69 24.03 -20.13
C THR A 49 2.22 23.95 -20.53
N GLY A 50 1.89 24.45 -21.72
CA GLY A 50 0.52 24.58 -22.18
C GLY A 50 -0.21 23.23 -22.15
N SER A 51 -1.28 23.14 -21.37
CA SER A 51 -2.06 21.93 -21.08
C SER A 51 -2.59 21.19 -22.32
N GLN A 52 -2.60 21.84 -23.48
CA GLN A 52 -3.25 21.36 -24.70
C GLN A 52 -2.34 20.43 -25.51
N ASP A 53 -1.03 20.71 -25.56
CA ASP A 53 -0.03 19.91 -26.30
C ASP A 53 0.16 18.52 -25.67
N LEU A 54 0.19 18.46 -24.32
CA LEU A 54 0.24 17.19 -23.59
C LEU A 54 -1.02 16.35 -23.81
N ARG A 55 -2.19 16.98 -23.93
CA ARG A 55 -3.47 16.25 -24.09
C ARG A 55 -3.53 15.54 -25.43
N THR A 56 -3.19 16.22 -26.52
CA THR A 56 -3.16 15.62 -27.87
C THR A 56 -2.12 14.50 -27.96
N ARG A 57 -0.97 14.65 -27.30
CA ARG A 57 0.09 13.63 -27.28
C ARG A 57 -0.31 12.32 -26.58
N PHE A 58 -1.06 12.39 -25.48
CA PHE A 58 -1.40 11.21 -24.67
C PHE A 58 -2.77 10.61 -24.99
N VAL A 59 -3.75 11.44 -25.35
CA VAL A 59 -5.14 11.01 -25.59
C VAL A 59 -5.43 10.84 -27.09
N GLY A 60 -4.60 11.43 -27.96
CA GLY A 60 -4.85 11.50 -29.40
C GLY A 60 -5.62 12.76 -29.81
N PRO A 61 -5.87 12.94 -31.12
CA PRO A 61 -6.63 14.06 -31.64
C PRO A 61 -8.08 14.02 -31.13
N TYR A 62 -8.71 15.20 -31.01
CA TYR A 62 -10.10 15.31 -30.53
C TYR A 62 -11.09 14.58 -31.44
N THR A 63 -10.79 14.55 -32.74
CA THR A 63 -11.52 13.78 -33.75
C THR A 63 -10.66 12.60 -34.18
N PRO A 64 -11.13 11.35 -34.03
CA PRO A 64 -10.40 10.18 -34.53
C PRO A 64 -10.31 10.23 -36.06
N GLU A 65 -9.20 9.77 -36.61
CA GLU A 65 -9.06 9.57 -38.06
C GLU A 65 -9.83 8.30 -38.42
N ILE A 66 -11.00 8.49 -39.05
CA ILE A 66 -11.85 7.41 -39.55
C ILE A 66 -11.34 7.07 -40.96
N ASP A 67 -10.72 5.90 -41.12
CA ASP A 67 -10.26 5.43 -42.42
C ASP A 67 -11.41 4.81 -43.24
N ALA A 68 -11.14 4.51 -44.52
CA ALA A 68 -12.14 3.93 -45.42
C ALA A 68 -12.62 2.51 -45.01
N ALA A 69 -11.99 1.89 -44.00
CA ALA A 69 -12.37 0.58 -43.49
C ALA A 69 -13.32 0.64 -42.29
N TRP A 70 -13.57 1.84 -41.73
CA TRP A 70 -14.52 2.04 -40.65
C TRP A 70 -15.94 2.27 -41.17
N SER A 71 -16.80 1.26 -41.01
CA SER A 71 -18.20 1.34 -41.47
C SER A 71 -19.12 1.94 -40.41
N GLU A 72 -20.30 2.43 -40.82
CA GLU A 72 -21.36 2.85 -39.89
C GLU A 72 -21.79 1.72 -38.93
N TYR A 73 -21.68 0.47 -39.37
CA TYR A 73 -21.94 -0.70 -38.54
C TYR A 73 -20.89 -0.87 -37.43
N ASP A 74 -19.61 -0.63 -37.73
CA ASP A 74 -18.54 -0.69 -36.73
C ASP A 74 -18.69 0.43 -35.68
N GLU A 75 -19.07 1.64 -36.12
CA GLU A 75 -19.39 2.77 -35.23
C GLU A 75 -20.55 2.42 -34.29
N SER A 76 -21.67 1.92 -34.83
CA SER A 76 -22.84 1.53 -34.02
C SER A 76 -22.47 0.44 -33.00
N ARG A 77 -21.73 -0.60 -33.44
CA ARG A 77 -21.28 -1.68 -32.56
C ARG A 77 -20.36 -1.18 -31.46
N LEU A 78 -19.43 -0.26 -31.77
CA LEU A 78 -18.55 0.36 -30.78
C LEU A 78 -19.36 1.16 -29.76
N MET A 79 -20.30 1.97 -30.22
CA MET A 79 -21.12 2.83 -29.36
C MET A 79 -22.03 2.01 -28.43
N ASP A 80 -22.63 0.92 -28.92
CA ASP A 80 -23.42 0.00 -28.10
C ASP A 80 -22.55 -0.68 -27.04
N ALA A 81 -21.35 -1.14 -27.43
CA ALA A 81 -20.38 -1.73 -26.51
C ALA A 81 -19.89 -0.72 -25.45
N TRP A 82 -19.63 0.52 -25.85
CA TRP A 82 -19.25 1.61 -24.94
C TRP A 82 -20.38 1.94 -23.96
N ALA A 83 -21.61 2.07 -24.46
CA ALA A 83 -22.79 2.36 -23.65
C ALA A 83 -23.07 1.28 -22.60
N ALA A 84 -22.83 0.01 -22.94
CA ALA A 84 -22.97 -1.12 -22.01
C ALA A 84 -21.76 -1.31 -21.08
N SER A 85 -20.66 -0.59 -21.29
CA SER A 85 -19.41 -0.82 -20.57
C SER A 85 -19.44 -0.28 -19.14
N SER A 86 -18.87 -1.03 -18.20
CA SER A 86 -18.60 -0.55 -16.83
C SER A 86 -17.58 0.58 -16.80
N ILE A 87 -16.74 0.69 -17.84
CA ILE A 87 -15.73 1.74 -17.99
C ILE A 87 -16.42 3.09 -18.20
N LYS A 88 -17.44 3.17 -19.06
CA LYS A 88 -18.24 4.39 -19.25
C LYS A 88 -18.84 4.90 -17.94
N ILE A 89 -19.48 4.00 -17.19
CA ILE A 89 -20.07 4.31 -15.88
C ILE A 89 -19.00 4.88 -14.94
N ALA A 90 -17.83 4.24 -14.87
CA ALA A 90 -16.73 4.72 -14.05
C ALA A 90 -16.23 6.11 -14.50
N PHE A 91 -16.15 6.37 -15.80
CA PHE A 91 -15.74 7.67 -16.36
C PHE A 91 -16.75 8.78 -16.06
N GLU A 92 -18.05 8.51 -16.17
CA GLU A 92 -19.10 9.48 -15.86
C GLU A 92 -19.12 9.86 -14.37
N VAL A 93 -18.67 8.97 -13.49
CA VAL A 93 -18.53 9.23 -12.05
C VAL A 93 -17.32 10.11 -11.73
N ILE A 94 -16.31 10.18 -12.60
CA ILE A 94 -15.12 11.03 -12.40
C ILE A 94 -15.49 12.49 -12.64
N SER A 95 -15.63 13.23 -11.54
CA SER A 95 -15.95 14.65 -11.50
C SER A 95 -14.79 15.45 -10.88
N PRO A 96 -14.66 16.75 -11.21
CA PRO A 96 -13.82 17.69 -10.47
C PRO A 96 -14.08 17.70 -8.95
N GLU A 97 -15.26 17.25 -8.52
CA GLU A 97 -15.68 17.15 -7.12
C GLU A 97 -15.01 16.00 -6.35
N ASN A 98 -14.38 15.03 -7.02
CA ASN A 98 -13.63 13.94 -6.37
C ASN A 98 -12.26 14.43 -5.84
N THR A 99 -12.29 15.39 -4.91
CA THR A 99 -11.10 16.11 -4.45
C THR A 99 -10.07 15.22 -3.76
N GLU A 100 -10.49 14.25 -2.94
CA GLU A 100 -9.55 13.34 -2.27
C GLU A 100 -8.84 12.39 -3.24
N LEU A 101 -9.55 11.87 -4.24
CA LEU A 101 -8.94 11.06 -5.29
C LEU A 101 -7.90 11.86 -6.07
N GLN A 102 -8.19 13.12 -6.40
CA GLN A 102 -7.23 14.01 -7.06
C GLN A 102 -6.03 14.33 -6.18
N LYS A 103 -6.23 14.57 -4.87
CA LYS A 103 -5.15 14.82 -3.90
C LYS A 103 -4.23 13.59 -3.81
N LEU A 104 -4.81 12.39 -3.70
CA LEU A 104 -4.07 11.13 -3.72
C LEU A 104 -3.26 10.98 -5.01
N TRP A 105 -3.89 11.16 -6.17
CA TRP A 105 -3.21 11.04 -7.46
C TRP A 105 -2.00 11.98 -7.55
N ARG A 106 -2.17 13.25 -7.13
CA ARG A 106 -1.08 14.23 -7.09
C ARG A 106 0.02 13.82 -6.13
N ALA A 107 -0.31 13.34 -4.93
CA ALA A 107 0.65 12.89 -3.94
C ALA A 107 1.46 11.69 -4.45
N SER A 108 0.80 10.66 -4.98
CA SER A 108 1.46 9.47 -5.54
C SER A 108 2.39 9.82 -6.69
N CYS A 109 1.93 10.62 -7.66
CA CYS A 109 2.78 11.01 -8.79
C CYS A 109 3.98 11.86 -8.36
N ARG A 110 3.84 12.68 -7.32
CA ARG A 110 4.92 13.58 -6.88
C ARG A 110 5.94 12.89 -5.99
N LEU A 111 5.48 12.11 -5.01
CA LEU A 111 6.32 11.51 -3.97
C LEU A 111 6.82 10.12 -4.38
N MET A 112 5.98 9.33 -5.04
CA MET A 112 6.26 7.93 -5.39
C MET A 112 6.54 7.75 -6.89
N LYS A 113 6.40 8.82 -7.69
CA LYS A 113 6.61 8.85 -9.15
C LYS A 113 5.76 7.82 -9.91
N CYS A 114 4.59 7.47 -9.37
CA CYS A 114 3.68 6.50 -9.97
C CYS A 114 2.21 6.91 -9.79
N SER A 115 1.31 6.24 -10.52
CA SER A 115 -0.13 6.32 -10.25
C SER A 115 -0.45 5.60 -8.94
N PRO A 116 -1.46 6.03 -8.16
CA PRO A 116 -1.95 5.24 -7.03
C PRO A 116 -2.42 3.81 -7.42
N LEU A 117 -2.82 3.59 -8.68
CA LEU A 117 -3.14 2.26 -9.22
C LEU A 117 -1.90 1.36 -9.40
N ALA A 118 -0.71 1.94 -9.41
CA ALA A 118 0.54 1.17 -9.37
C ALA A 118 0.89 0.72 -7.94
N ILE A 119 0.31 1.35 -6.91
CA ILE A 119 0.51 0.96 -5.50
C ILE A 119 -0.51 -0.11 -5.11
N ILE A 120 -1.80 0.16 -5.35
CA ILE A 120 -2.90 -0.80 -5.20
C ILE A 120 -3.15 -1.41 -6.57
N SER A 121 -2.52 -2.55 -6.84
CA SER A 121 -2.53 -3.17 -8.16
C SER A 121 -2.85 -4.66 -8.08
N PRO A 122 -3.67 -5.19 -9.01
CA PRO A 122 -3.87 -6.64 -9.16
C PRO A 122 -2.56 -7.43 -9.33
N ARG A 123 -1.51 -6.79 -9.86
CA ARG A 123 -0.16 -7.37 -9.97
C ARG A 123 0.39 -7.86 -8.63
N PHE A 124 -0.02 -7.24 -7.53
CA PHE A 124 0.42 -7.57 -6.18
C PHE A 124 -0.68 -8.26 -5.36
N GLY A 125 -1.74 -8.75 -6.02
CA GLY A 125 -2.92 -9.29 -5.34
C GLY A 125 -3.71 -8.23 -4.57
N LEU A 126 -3.49 -6.95 -4.86
CA LEU A 126 -4.16 -5.83 -4.19
C LEU A 126 -5.28 -5.31 -5.08
N ILE A 127 -6.51 -5.71 -4.77
CA ILE A 127 -7.72 -5.23 -5.45
C ILE A 127 -8.61 -4.59 -4.40
N TYR A 128 -9.02 -3.34 -4.67
CA TYR A 128 -10.05 -2.71 -3.86
C TYR A 128 -11.40 -3.30 -4.24
N ASP A 129 -11.99 -4.09 -3.35
CA ASP A 129 -13.32 -4.64 -3.53
C ASP A 129 -14.37 -3.57 -3.19
N SER A 130 -14.91 -2.92 -4.22
CA SER A 130 -16.02 -1.97 -4.04
C SER A 130 -17.34 -2.69 -4.29
N PRO A 131 -18.31 -2.61 -3.37
CA PRO A 131 -19.64 -3.18 -3.58
C PRO A 131 -20.43 -2.33 -4.59
N GLY A 132 -20.12 -2.47 -5.89
CA GLY A 132 -20.76 -1.74 -6.97
C GLY A 132 -19.89 -1.66 -8.23
N ARG A 133 -20.49 -1.91 -9.41
CA ARG A 133 -19.79 -1.72 -10.70
C ARG A 133 -19.48 -0.25 -10.91
N GLY A 134 -18.23 0.07 -11.25
CA GLY A 134 -17.83 1.43 -11.68
C GLY A 134 -17.67 2.45 -10.55
N GLN A 135 -17.62 2.02 -9.30
CA GLN A 135 -17.47 2.94 -8.18
C GLN A 135 -16.00 3.31 -7.96
N LEU A 136 -15.72 4.61 -7.95
CA LEU A 136 -14.41 5.14 -7.57
C LEU A 136 -14.08 4.78 -6.13
N TRP A 137 -12.80 4.80 -5.79
CA TRP A 137 -12.37 4.66 -4.41
C TRP A 137 -13.04 5.74 -3.55
N PRO A 138 -13.62 5.36 -2.39
CA PRO A 138 -14.30 6.31 -1.53
C PRO A 138 -13.30 7.34 -0.97
N PRO A 139 -13.76 8.56 -0.62
CA PRO A 139 -12.90 9.62 -0.11
C PRO A 139 -12.03 9.20 1.08
N GLU A 140 -12.58 8.41 2.00
CA GLU A 140 -11.90 7.93 3.21
C GLU A 140 -10.75 6.99 2.87
N PHE A 141 -10.94 6.11 1.88
CA PHE A 141 -9.87 5.25 1.38
C PHE A 141 -8.78 6.09 0.71
N CYS A 142 -9.19 7.08 -0.11
CA CYS A 142 -8.25 7.97 -0.78
C CYS A 142 -7.40 8.77 0.22
N GLU A 143 -8.03 9.26 1.29
CA GLU A 143 -7.37 9.98 2.37
C GLU A 143 -6.38 9.10 3.12
N ALA A 144 -6.81 7.89 3.54
CA ALA A 144 -5.94 6.95 4.24
C ALA A 144 -4.73 6.54 3.40
N LEU A 145 -4.95 6.19 2.13
CA LEU A 145 -3.85 5.84 1.23
C LEU A 145 -2.93 7.04 0.96
N ARG A 146 -3.48 8.26 0.87
CA ARG A 146 -2.67 9.47 0.71
C ARG A 146 -1.78 9.71 1.92
N ALA A 147 -2.29 9.50 3.14
CA ALA A 147 -1.49 9.61 4.36
C ALA A 147 -0.31 8.63 4.33
N LEU A 148 -0.55 7.38 3.91
CA LEU A 148 0.51 6.39 3.71
C LEU A 148 1.52 6.83 2.64
N VAL A 149 1.06 7.24 1.46
CA VAL A 149 1.90 7.73 0.36
C VAL A 149 2.84 8.86 0.79
N CYS A 150 2.39 9.73 1.68
CA CYS A 150 3.19 10.84 2.19
C CYS A 150 4.24 10.45 3.24
N HIS A 151 4.29 9.20 3.69
CA HIS A 151 5.17 8.77 4.77
C HIS A 151 6.62 8.57 4.30
N SER A 152 7.58 9.04 5.11
CA SER A 152 9.00 9.06 4.78
C SER A 152 9.66 7.67 4.83
N SER A 153 9.09 6.70 5.57
CA SER A 153 9.61 5.32 5.63
C SER A 153 9.75 4.67 4.26
N TRP A 154 8.94 5.07 3.27
CA TRP A 154 9.01 4.48 1.94
C TRP A 154 10.16 5.02 1.11
N ARG A 155 10.74 6.18 1.48
CA ARG A 155 11.81 6.85 0.72
C ARG A 155 11.47 7.02 -0.76
N GLY A 156 10.19 7.26 -1.08
CA GLY A 156 9.68 7.36 -2.46
C GLY A 156 9.54 6.02 -3.20
N ASN A 157 9.73 4.88 -2.55
CA ASN A 157 9.64 3.55 -3.17
C ASN A 157 8.20 2.99 -3.08
N ALA A 158 7.49 3.02 -4.21
CA ALA A 158 6.12 2.52 -4.31
C ALA A 158 6.01 1.02 -3.99
N LEU A 159 7.00 0.22 -4.38
CA LEU A 159 7.00 -1.21 -4.13
C LEU A 159 7.14 -1.52 -2.63
N SER A 160 7.89 -0.71 -1.90
CA SER A 160 7.98 -0.84 -0.44
C SER A 160 6.62 -0.63 0.22
N LEU A 161 5.93 0.46 -0.13
CA LEU A 161 4.57 0.70 0.37
C LEU A 161 3.61 -0.43 -0.03
N SER A 162 3.62 -0.85 -1.29
CA SER A 162 2.79 -1.97 -1.77
C SER A 162 3.05 -3.26 -0.99
N THR A 163 4.31 -3.60 -0.68
CA THR A 163 4.64 -4.80 0.11
C THR A 163 4.07 -4.72 1.52
N PHE A 164 4.12 -3.55 2.18
CA PHE A 164 3.59 -3.42 3.54
C PHE A 164 2.06 -3.48 3.56
N ILE A 165 1.39 -2.88 2.57
CA ILE A 165 -0.06 -3.02 2.39
C ILE A 165 -0.41 -4.48 2.12
N GLN A 166 0.32 -5.14 1.21
CA GLN A 166 0.15 -6.56 0.88
C GLN A 166 0.31 -7.44 2.12
N TYR A 167 1.35 -7.21 2.93
CA TYR A 167 1.55 -7.92 4.19
C TYR A 167 0.35 -7.78 5.12
N ALA A 168 -0.15 -6.56 5.33
CA ALA A 168 -1.32 -6.33 6.17
C ALA A 168 -2.56 -7.08 5.66
N VAL A 169 -2.76 -7.12 4.34
CA VAL A 169 -3.87 -7.87 3.71
C VAL A 169 -3.70 -9.37 3.93
N VAL A 170 -2.52 -9.94 3.63
CA VAL A 170 -2.21 -11.37 3.82
C VAL A 170 -2.43 -11.78 5.28
N CYS A 171 -1.93 -10.98 6.23
CA CYS A 171 -2.17 -11.20 7.67
C CYS A 171 -3.66 -11.20 8.02
N ARG A 172 -4.44 -10.28 7.45
CA ARG A 172 -5.85 -10.08 7.77
C ARG A 172 -6.74 -11.19 7.23
N ILE A 173 -6.44 -11.70 6.04
CA ILE A 173 -7.22 -12.75 5.40
C ILE A 173 -6.72 -14.16 5.76
N ASP A 174 -5.63 -14.27 6.55
CA ASP A 174 -4.92 -15.53 6.83
C ASP A 174 -4.60 -16.29 5.54
N ASP A 175 -4.04 -15.58 4.55
CA ASP A 175 -3.56 -16.24 3.34
C ASP A 175 -2.26 -16.98 3.65
N ARG A 176 -2.32 -18.30 3.55
CA ARG A 176 -1.22 -19.23 3.87
C ARG A 176 -0.50 -19.74 2.63
N GLN A 177 -0.78 -19.15 1.46
CA GLN A 177 -0.01 -19.41 0.26
C GLN A 177 1.38 -18.74 0.34
N PRO A 178 2.36 -19.23 -0.45
CA PRO A 178 3.63 -18.55 -0.59
C PRO A 178 3.45 -17.08 -0.96
N TRP A 179 3.99 -16.19 -0.14
CA TRP A 179 3.81 -14.77 -0.32
C TRP A 179 4.95 -14.18 -1.15
N HIS A 180 4.61 -13.73 -2.36
CA HIS A 180 5.50 -12.98 -3.23
C HIS A 180 5.37 -11.48 -2.96
N MET A 181 6.35 -10.91 -2.26
CA MET A 181 6.41 -9.48 -1.96
C MET A 181 6.45 -8.64 -3.24
N ALA A 182 5.71 -7.52 -3.26
CA ALA A 182 5.74 -6.55 -4.35
C ALA A 182 7.16 -5.99 -4.64
N MET A 183 7.97 -5.76 -3.60
CA MET A 183 9.38 -5.41 -3.76
C MET A 183 10.20 -6.64 -4.18
N ASN A 184 10.97 -6.48 -5.24
CA ASN A 184 11.82 -7.55 -5.79
C ASN A 184 13.22 -7.59 -5.17
N LYS A 185 13.62 -6.54 -4.46
CA LYS A 185 14.90 -6.43 -3.75
C LYS A 185 14.77 -5.46 -2.59
N SER A 186 15.48 -5.74 -1.51
CA SER A 186 15.68 -4.80 -0.41
C SER A 186 17.16 -4.68 -0.07
N SER A 187 17.61 -3.47 0.28
CA SER A 187 18.94 -3.29 0.89
C SER A 187 18.98 -3.78 2.34
N CYS A 188 17.81 -4.04 2.93
CA CYS A 188 17.68 -4.53 4.29
C CYS A 188 17.77 -6.07 4.32
N GLN A 189 18.77 -6.59 5.02
CA GLN A 189 19.00 -8.04 5.12
C GLN A 189 17.83 -8.79 5.76
N ASP A 190 17.19 -8.24 6.81
CA ASP A 190 16.06 -8.92 7.46
C ASP A 190 14.83 -9.01 6.55
N ILE A 191 14.51 -7.94 5.80
CA ILE A 191 13.44 -7.95 4.80
C ILE A 191 13.74 -8.96 3.69
N GLU A 192 15.00 -9.06 3.25
CA GLU A 192 15.41 -9.98 2.20
C GLU A 192 15.36 -11.45 2.66
N ALA A 193 15.76 -11.71 3.92
CA ALA A 193 15.61 -13.01 4.57
C ALA A 193 14.12 -13.38 4.69
N MET A 194 13.29 -12.43 5.16
CA MET A 194 11.85 -12.61 5.27
C MET A 194 11.21 -12.88 3.91
N ARG A 195 11.64 -12.19 2.84
CA ARG A 195 11.18 -12.40 1.47
C ARG A 195 11.46 -13.83 1.00
N SER A 196 12.65 -14.33 1.30
CA SER A 196 13.06 -15.70 0.96
C SER A 196 12.22 -16.74 1.74
N LEU A 197 12.01 -16.52 3.04
CA LEU A 197 11.19 -17.39 3.87
C LEU A 197 9.72 -17.40 3.41
N ALA A 198 9.14 -16.22 3.20
CA ALA A 198 7.75 -16.03 2.76
C ALA A 198 7.44 -16.73 1.42
N ALA A 199 8.41 -16.77 0.51
CA ALA A 199 8.25 -17.41 -0.80
C ALA A 199 8.30 -18.95 -0.75
N CYS A 200 8.76 -19.55 0.35
CA CYS A 200 8.92 -21.00 0.49
C CYS A 200 7.91 -21.62 1.45
N ILE A 201 7.46 -20.87 2.46
CA ILE A 201 6.57 -21.36 3.50
C ILE A 201 5.18 -21.62 2.93
N ARG A 202 4.56 -22.70 3.43
CA ARG A 202 3.19 -23.09 3.08
C ARG A 202 2.44 -23.40 4.37
N GLN A 203 1.16 -23.04 4.41
CA GLN A 203 0.24 -23.44 5.49
C GLN A 203 0.50 -22.81 6.87
N GLU A 204 1.42 -21.83 6.97
CA GLU A 204 1.64 -21.03 8.18
C GLU A 204 1.13 -19.59 7.99
N HIS A 205 0.64 -18.98 9.07
CA HIS A 205 0.28 -17.56 9.06
C HIS A 205 1.56 -16.72 8.99
N ILE A 206 1.64 -15.79 8.03
CA ILE A 206 2.88 -15.08 7.75
C ILE A 206 3.41 -14.27 8.94
N HIS A 207 2.55 -13.83 9.85
CA HIS A 207 2.98 -13.11 11.04
C HIS A 207 3.64 -14.03 12.07
N ASP A 208 3.26 -15.31 12.14
CA ASP A 208 3.89 -16.30 13.01
C ASP A 208 5.32 -16.63 12.52
N VAL A 209 5.51 -16.64 11.20
CA VAL A 209 6.84 -16.71 10.58
C VAL A 209 7.69 -15.50 10.97
N CYS A 210 7.14 -14.28 10.86
CA CYS A 210 7.85 -13.06 11.28
C CYS A 210 8.23 -13.09 12.77
N THR A 211 7.34 -13.61 13.61
CA THR A 211 7.57 -13.76 15.05
C THR A 211 8.72 -14.72 15.33
N THR A 212 8.68 -15.91 14.73
CA THR A 212 9.73 -16.92 14.86
C THR A 212 11.10 -16.39 14.38
N TYR A 213 11.11 -15.69 13.24
CA TYR A 213 12.34 -15.06 12.73
C TYR A 213 12.90 -14.03 13.72
N ARG A 214 12.04 -13.16 14.27
CA ARG A 214 12.44 -12.14 15.24
C ARG A 214 12.99 -12.75 16.52
N GLU A 215 12.32 -13.76 17.06
CA GLU A 215 12.77 -14.49 18.25
C GLU A 215 14.13 -15.16 18.04
N PHE A 216 14.34 -15.75 16.86
CA PHE A 216 15.63 -16.34 16.50
C PHE A 216 16.76 -15.29 16.44
N GLN A 217 16.50 -14.10 15.88
CA GLN A 217 17.48 -13.01 15.85
C GLN A 217 17.82 -12.53 17.27
N VAL A 218 16.82 -12.36 18.13
CA VAL A 218 17.01 -11.95 19.53
C VAL A 218 17.79 -13.00 20.33
N ALA A 219 17.50 -14.30 20.14
CA ALA A 219 18.22 -15.39 20.80
C ALA A 219 19.71 -15.42 20.43
N ARG A 220 20.07 -14.92 19.24
CA ARG A 220 21.46 -14.76 18.79
C ARG A 220 22.13 -13.46 19.28
N GLY A 221 21.41 -12.64 20.04
CA GLY A 221 21.88 -11.33 20.48
C GLY A 221 21.86 -10.26 19.38
N CYS A 222 21.18 -10.51 18.26
CA CYS A 222 21.03 -9.57 17.16
C CYS A 222 19.75 -8.74 17.31
N HIS A 223 19.74 -7.54 16.75
CA HIS A 223 18.54 -6.74 16.58
C HIS A 223 18.12 -6.71 15.11
N CYS A 224 16.82 -6.83 14.85
CA CYS A 224 16.28 -6.61 13.51
C CYS A 224 16.40 -5.13 13.13
N SER A 225 16.44 -4.89 11.82
CA SER A 225 16.31 -3.57 11.21
C SER A 225 14.97 -2.91 11.52
N LEU A 226 14.95 -1.57 11.43
CA LEU A 226 13.74 -0.76 11.62
C LEU A 226 12.64 -1.11 10.61
N ASP A 227 13.01 -1.40 9.35
CA ASP A 227 12.04 -1.76 8.31
C ASP A 227 11.35 -3.09 8.66
N PHE A 228 12.11 -4.06 9.19
CA PHE A 228 11.54 -5.32 9.66
C PHE A 228 10.70 -5.14 10.93
N ASP A 229 11.16 -4.36 11.90
CA ASP A 229 10.39 -4.10 13.13
C ASP A 229 9.07 -3.37 12.81
N MET A 230 9.05 -2.47 11.83
CA MET A 230 7.83 -1.84 11.33
C MET A 230 6.88 -2.86 10.71
N LEU A 231 7.40 -3.78 9.89
CA LEU A 231 6.61 -4.86 9.28
C LEU A 231 6.02 -5.77 10.36
N TYR A 232 6.84 -6.18 11.33
CA TYR A 232 6.42 -6.98 12.48
C TYR A 232 5.33 -6.27 13.28
N HIS A 233 5.53 -5.00 13.60
CA HIS A 233 4.55 -4.21 14.34
C HIS A 233 3.21 -4.12 13.58
N LEU A 234 3.25 -3.88 12.26
CA LEU A 234 2.06 -3.86 11.43
C LEU A 234 1.27 -5.17 11.54
N GLY A 235 1.95 -6.32 11.52
CA GLY A 235 1.30 -7.62 11.67
C GLY A 235 0.64 -7.82 13.04
N SER A 236 1.26 -7.29 14.10
CA SER A 236 0.70 -7.36 15.47
C SER A 236 -0.59 -6.54 15.64
N LEU A 237 -0.78 -5.51 14.80
CA LEU A 237 -1.99 -4.67 14.79
C LEU A 237 -3.13 -5.28 13.96
N VAL A 238 -2.82 -6.23 13.08
CA VAL A 238 -3.81 -6.85 12.20
C VAL A 238 -4.50 -7.99 12.94
N PRO A 239 -5.83 -7.93 13.17
CA PRO A 239 -6.54 -9.00 13.85
C PRO A 239 -6.51 -10.29 13.03
N LYS A 240 -6.09 -11.39 13.65
CA LYS A 240 -6.18 -12.72 13.03
C LYS A 240 -7.66 -13.13 12.89
N PRO A 241 -8.09 -13.66 11.74
CA PRO A 241 -9.44 -14.19 11.60
C PRO A 241 -9.62 -15.40 12.54
N PRO A 242 -10.84 -15.61 13.07
CA PRO A 242 -11.11 -16.76 13.91
C PRO A 242 -10.91 -18.08 13.12
N PRO A 243 -10.38 -19.14 13.76
CA PRO A 243 -10.17 -20.42 13.09
C PRO A 243 -11.50 -20.96 12.56
N GLY A 244 -11.59 -21.18 11.25
CA GLY A 244 -12.77 -21.77 10.60
C GLY A 244 -13.49 -20.91 9.55
N ARG A 245 -13.07 -19.66 9.30
CA ARG A 245 -13.50 -18.90 8.11
C ARG A 245 -12.43 -18.93 7.03
N THR A 246 -12.20 -20.10 6.45
CA THR A 246 -11.62 -20.15 5.11
C THR A 246 -12.73 -19.69 4.16
N GLN A 247 -12.68 -18.44 3.69
CA GLN A 247 -13.57 -18.05 2.60
C GLN A 247 -13.12 -18.82 1.36
N ALA A 248 -14.04 -19.64 0.85
CA ALA A 248 -13.93 -20.24 -0.46
C ALA A 248 -13.85 -19.12 -1.50
N SER A 249 -12.76 -19.09 -2.25
CA SER A 249 -12.69 -18.41 -3.54
C SER A 249 -13.34 -19.28 -4.61
#